data_AF-A0A6B9FZ80-F1
#
_entry.id   AF-A0A6B9FZ80-F1
#
_cell.length_a   1.000
_cell.length_b   1.000
_cell.length_c   1.000
_cell.angle_alpha   90.00
_cell.angle_beta   90.00
_cell.angle_gamma   90.00
#
_symmetry.space_group_name_H-M   'P 1'
#
loop_
_entity.id
_entity.type
_entity.pdbx_description
1 polymer ?
#
loop_
_entity_poly.entity_id
_entity_poly.type
_entity_poly.pdbx_seq_one_letter_code
_entity_poly.pdbx_strand_id
1 'polypeptide(L)'
;MQDTPLRVGVSADVRGYSASERLDAGKPTPAEKRRSGRTRRMIMDLPKSGAVVIVHSPSVIGLFRDLIRAVRGDDVANVTRVVAAPTVLDELAVVRGLSLPVFRDHFVEEQREHARGVLHAWRQ
;
A
#
# COMPACT_ATOMS: atom_id res chain seq x y z
N MET A 1 -36.90 -5.41 -5.34
CA MET A 1 -35.46 -5.69 -5.56
C MET A 1 -34.86 -6.00 -4.21
N GLN A 2 -34.35 -7.22 -4.00
CA GLN A 2 -33.62 -7.57 -2.78
C GLN A 2 -32.15 -7.23 -2.99
N ASP A 3 -31.58 -6.43 -2.11
CA ASP A 3 -30.15 -6.12 -2.12
C ASP A 3 -29.34 -7.38 -1.83
N THR A 4 -28.38 -7.67 -2.70
CA THR A 4 -27.41 -8.75 -2.51
C THR A 4 -26.57 -8.44 -1.26
N PRO A 5 -26.52 -9.32 -0.26
CA PRO A 5 -25.71 -9.08 0.93
C PRO A 5 -24.22 -9.11 0.55
N LEU A 6 -23.57 -7.96 0.62
CA LEU A 6 -22.12 -7.82 0.52
C LEU A 6 -21.47 -8.63 1.65
N ARG A 7 -20.92 -9.81 1.31
CA ARG A 7 -20.02 -10.54 2.20
C ARG A 7 -18.65 -9.86 2.17
N VAL A 8 -18.49 -8.80 2.96
CA VAL A 8 -17.16 -8.25 3.27
C VAL A 8 -16.64 -9.00 4.49
N GLY A 9 -15.64 -9.85 4.28
CA GLY A 9 -14.96 -10.53 5.38
C GLY A 9 -13.93 -11.53 4.89
N VAL A 10 -12.67 -11.10 4.79
CA VAL A 10 -11.54 -12.01 5.01
C VAL A 10 -10.92 -11.58 6.33
N SER A 11 -11.14 -12.38 7.37
CA SER A 11 -10.58 -12.15 8.70
C SER A 11 -9.07 -11.96 8.60
N ALA A 12 -8.62 -10.85 9.20
CA ALA A 12 -7.22 -10.58 9.45
C ALA A 12 -6.72 -11.54 10.54
N ASP A 13 -6.36 -12.76 10.13
CA ASP A 13 -5.61 -13.66 11.00
C ASP A 13 -4.12 -13.65 10.63
N VAL A 14 -3.36 -13.32 11.67
CA VAL A 14 -1.93 -13.11 11.75
C VAL A 14 -1.19 -14.40 11.43
N ARG A 15 -0.38 -14.37 10.35
CA ARG A 15 0.99 -14.90 10.24
C ARG A 15 1.46 -14.81 8.78
N GLY A 16 2.43 -13.92 8.54
CA GLY A 16 3.60 -14.17 7.66
C GLY A 16 3.46 -14.74 6.26
N TYR A 17 2.29 -14.66 5.60
CA TYR A 17 2.11 -15.25 4.28
C TYR A 17 1.47 -14.25 3.31
N SER A 18 2.13 -14.10 2.16
CA SER A 18 1.70 -13.24 1.07
C SER A 18 0.35 -13.70 0.54
N ALA A 19 -0.52 -12.77 0.12
CA ALA A 19 -1.82 -13.12 -0.48
C ALA A 19 -1.69 -14.11 -1.67
N SER A 20 -0.51 -14.20 -2.28
CA SER A 20 -0.13 -15.16 -3.31
C SER A 20 -0.01 -16.62 -2.83
N GLU A 21 0.14 -16.88 -1.53
CA GLU A 21 0.26 -18.25 -0.98
C GLU A 21 -1.09 -18.87 -0.61
N ARG A 22 -2.18 -18.08 -0.55
CA ARG A 22 -3.53 -18.56 -0.18
C ARG A 22 -4.43 -18.87 -1.37
N LEU A 23 -3.99 -18.53 -2.57
CA LEU A 23 -4.64 -18.89 -3.83
C LEU A 23 -3.64 -19.78 -4.57
N ASP A 24 -4.09 -20.80 -5.29
CA ASP A 24 -3.30 -21.48 -6.33
C ASP A 24 -2.94 -20.48 -7.45
N ALA A 25 -2.23 -19.41 -7.10
CA ALA A 25 -1.94 -18.28 -7.93
C ALA A 25 -0.83 -18.74 -8.86
N GLY A 26 -1.23 -19.12 -10.08
CA GLY A 26 -0.33 -19.36 -11.19
C GLY A 26 0.73 -18.26 -11.31
N LYS A 27 1.82 -18.61 -12.01
CA LYS A 27 3.01 -17.75 -12.19
C LYS A 27 2.60 -16.26 -12.32
N PRO A 28 3.18 -15.35 -11.53
CA PRO A 28 2.78 -13.95 -11.54
C PRO A 28 2.87 -13.40 -12.96
N THR A 29 1.79 -12.75 -13.37
CA THR A 29 1.66 -12.09 -14.66
C THR A 29 2.79 -11.07 -14.85
N PRO A 30 3.15 -10.72 -16.09
CA PRO A 30 4.13 -9.67 -16.35
C PRO A 30 3.79 -8.33 -15.68
N ALA A 31 2.49 -8.03 -15.53
CA ALA A 31 2.03 -6.83 -14.84
C ALA A 31 2.33 -6.86 -13.33
N GLU A 32 2.07 -7.99 -12.67
CA GLU A 32 2.36 -8.19 -11.24
C GLU A 32 3.87 -8.12 -10.97
N LYS A 33 4.70 -8.70 -11.84
CA LYS A 33 6.17 -8.58 -11.74
C LYS A 33 6.64 -7.13 -11.84
N ARG A 34 6.10 -6.36 -12.80
CA ARG A 34 6.41 -4.93 -12.93
C ARG A 34 5.98 -4.13 -11.70
N ARG A 35 4.81 -4.43 -11.15
CA ARG A 35 4.29 -3.80 -9.91
C ARG A 35 5.19 -4.08 -8.71
N SER A 36 5.54 -5.34 -8.46
CA SER A 36 6.48 -5.73 -7.41
C SER A 36 7.86 -5.06 -7.57
N GLY A 37 8.34 -4.93 -8.82
CA GLY A 37 9.58 -4.22 -9.13
C GLY A 37 9.56 -2.73 -8.74
N ARG A 38 8.42 -2.03 -8.92
CA ARG A 38 8.26 -0.62 -8.53
C ARG A 38 8.31 -0.46 -7.01
N THR A 39 7.55 -1.26 -6.27
CA THR A 39 7.55 -1.25 -4.80
C THR A 39 8.94 -1.55 -4.24
N ARG A 40 9.63 -2.56 -4.80
CA ARG A 40 10.99 -2.90 -4.37
C ARG A 40 11.98 -1.76 -4.62
N ARG A 41 11.91 -1.09 -5.78
CA ARG A 41 12.78 0.05 -6.09
C ARG A 41 12.55 1.21 -5.12
N MET A 42 11.29 1.58 -4.86
CA MET A 42 10.95 2.60 -3.85
C MET A 42 11.53 2.25 -2.46
N ILE A 43 11.42 1.00 -2.03
CA ILE A 43 11.99 0.54 -0.74
C ILE A 43 13.52 0.63 -0.74
N MET A 44 14.18 0.33 -1.87
CA MET A 44 15.64 0.48 -2.02
C MET A 44 16.10 1.94 -1.93
N ASP A 45 15.24 2.89 -2.27
CA ASP A 45 15.55 4.32 -2.27
C ASP A 45 15.31 5.00 -0.89
N LEU A 46 14.76 4.28 0.10
CA LEU A 46 14.51 4.85 1.43
C LEU A 46 15.82 5.32 2.09
N PRO A 47 15.88 6.50 2.71
CA PRO A 47 17.06 6.96 3.43
C PRO A 47 17.25 6.18 4.74
N LYS A 48 18.51 6.03 5.16
CA LYS A 48 18.85 5.41 6.46
C LYS A 48 18.42 6.26 7.66
N SER A 49 18.20 7.56 7.46
CA SER A 49 17.79 8.52 8.50
C SER A 49 16.29 8.53 8.79
N GLY A 50 15.49 7.77 8.03
CA GLY A 50 14.05 7.69 8.19
C GLY A 50 13.27 8.40 7.10
N ALA A 51 12.07 7.88 6.84
CA ALA A 51 11.16 8.33 5.80
C ALA A 51 9.70 8.08 6.23
N VAL A 52 8.77 8.70 5.52
CA VAL A 52 7.35 8.34 5.60
C VAL A 52 6.93 7.66 4.30
N VAL A 53 6.35 6.46 4.41
CA VAL A 53 5.78 5.73 3.28
C VAL A 53 4.26 5.78 3.36
N ILE A 54 3.65 6.36 2.35
CA ILE A 54 2.21 6.46 2.18
C ILE A 54 1.69 5.25 1.41
N VAL A 55 0.70 4.56 1.98
CA VAL A 55 0.01 3.42 1.37
C VAL A 55 -1.48 3.68 1.21
N HIS A 56 -2.11 2.92 0.31
CA HIS A 56 -3.50 3.11 -0.09
C HIS A 56 -4.52 2.58 0.92
N SER A 57 -4.12 1.68 1.83
CA SER A 57 -5.02 1.05 2.80
C SER A 57 -4.33 0.75 4.13
N PRO A 58 -5.02 0.87 5.28
CA PRO A 58 -4.48 0.42 6.57
C PRO A 58 -4.06 -1.06 6.59
N SER A 59 -4.76 -1.92 5.83
CA SER A 59 -4.50 -3.36 5.80
C SER A 59 -3.12 -3.73 5.27
N VAL A 60 -2.50 -2.87 4.45
CA VAL A 60 -1.18 -3.15 3.84
C VAL A 60 -0.01 -2.57 4.64
N ILE A 61 -0.28 -1.85 5.75
CA ILE A 61 0.77 -1.24 6.58
C ILE A 61 1.74 -2.31 7.11
N GLY A 62 1.19 -3.42 7.65
CA GLY A 62 2.00 -4.54 8.17
C GLY A 62 2.89 -5.15 7.08
N LEU A 63 2.30 -5.43 5.92
CA LEU A 63 3.00 -5.95 4.75
C LEU A 63 4.18 -5.05 4.34
N PHE A 64 3.97 -3.74 4.26
CA PHE A 64 5.03 -2.80 3.90
C PHE A 64 6.15 -2.74 4.94
N ARG A 65 5.82 -2.78 6.23
CA ARG A 65 6.84 -2.86 7.29
C ARG A 65 7.70 -4.11 7.17
N ASP A 66 7.07 -5.26 6.92
CA ASP A 66 7.78 -6.52 6.75
C ASP A 66 8.64 -6.52 5.47
N LEU A 67 8.14 -5.93 4.37
CA LEU A 67 8.92 -5.77 3.14
C LEU A 67 10.13 -4.83 3.34
N ILE A 68 9.96 -3.71 4.03
CA ILE A 68 11.08 -2.80 4.33
C ILE A 68 12.12 -3.53 5.19
N ARG A 69 11.70 -4.26 6.22
CA ARG A 69 12.60 -5.08 7.05
C ARG A 69 13.35 -6.11 6.21
N ALA A 70 12.65 -6.84 5.35
CA ALA A 70 13.26 -7.89 4.53
C ALA A 70 14.26 -7.34 3.49
N VAL A 71 14.03 -6.13 2.96
CA VAL A 71 14.86 -5.54 1.89
C VAL A 71 15.97 -4.64 2.44
N ARG A 72 15.71 -3.89 3.52
CA ARG A 72 16.59 -2.83 4.03
C ARG A 72 17.10 -3.06 5.44
N GLY A 73 16.60 -4.07 6.14
CA GLY A 73 16.96 -4.38 7.52
C GLY A 73 16.13 -3.61 8.56
N ASP A 74 16.27 -4.05 9.81
CA ASP A 74 15.51 -3.52 10.95
C ASP A 74 15.77 -2.05 11.22
N ASP A 75 17.02 -1.57 11.07
CA ASP A 75 17.38 -0.18 11.33
C ASP A 75 16.52 0.78 10.49
N VAL A 76 16.44 0.53 9.17
CA VAL A 76 15.65 1.34 8.24
C VAL A 76 14.15 1.17 8.51
N ALA A 77 13.70 -0.04 8.82
CA ALA A 77 12.29 -0.30 9.13
C ALA A 77 11.83 0.45 10.40
N ASN A 78 12.68 0.54 11.42
CA ASN A 78 12.38 1.20 12.69
C ASN A 78 12.29 2.72 12.56
N VAL A 79 13.11 3.32 11.69
CA VAL A 79 13.06 4.78 11.43
C VAL A 79 12.08 5.17 10.32
N THR A 80 11.46 4.19 9.63
CA THR A 80 10.50 4.44 8.56
C THR A 80 9.07 4.33 9.07
N ARG A 81 8.29 5.40 8.93
CA ARG A 81 6.87 5.41 9.28
C ARG A 81 6.01 5.04 8.08
N VAL A 82 5.30 3.92 8.15
CA VAL A 82 4.29 3.54 7.14
C VAL A 82 2.91 4.04 7.59
N VAL A 83 2.21 4.79 6.74
CA VAL A 83 0.91 5.43 7.03
C VAL A 83 -0.04 5.20 5.87
N ALA A 84 -1.30 4.86 6.17
CA ALA A 84 -2.34 4.80 5.15
C ALA A 84 -2.95 6.20 4.94
N ALA A 85 -3.02 6.63 3.68
CA ALA A 85 -3.68 7.88 3.29
C ALA A 85 -4.40 7.67 1.95
N PRO A 86 -5.60 7.04 1.97
CA PRO A 86 -6.33 6.67 0.76
C PRO A 86 -6.70 7.90 -0.08
N THR A 87 -7.02 9.03 0.56
CA THR A 87 -7.35 10.27 -0.12
C THR A 87 -6.20 11.28 -0.09
N VAL A 88 -6.27 12.27 -0.99
CA VAL A 88 -5.34 13.41 -0.99
C VAL A 88 -5.44 14.21 0.30
N LEU A 89 -6.64 14.33 0.88
CA LEU A 89 -6.84 15.06 2.14
C LEU A 89 -6.16 14.35 3.32
N ASP A 90 -6.27 13.01 3.39
CA ASP A 90 -5.57 12.22 4.40
C ASP A 90 -4.05 12.40 4.27
N GLU A 91 -3.55 12.43 3.03
CA GLU A 91 -2.12 12.60 2.79
C GLU A 91 -1.65 13.98 3.24
N LEU A 92 -2.40 15.03 2.92
CA LEU A 92 -2.11 16.40 3.37
C LEU A 92 -2.04 16.50 4.90
N ALA A 93 -2.94 15.81 5.62
CA ALA A 93 -2.93 15.76 7.07
C ALA A 93 -1.66 15.06 7.61
N VAL A 94 -1.14 14.07 6.89
CA VAL A 94 0.09 13.36 7.26
C VAL A 94 1.34 14.17 6.94
N VAL A 95 1.40 14.81 5.76
CA VAL A 95 2.63 15.48 5.28
C VAL A 95 2.82 16.90 5.80
N ARG A 96 1.75 17.54 6.28
CA ARG A 96 1.84 18.91 6.81
C ARG A 96 2.79 18.97 8.01
N GLY A 97 3.86 19.77 7.86
CA GLY A 97 4.85 20.00 8.92
C GLY A 97 5.89 18.88 9.09
N LEU A 98 5.92 17.89 8.20
CA LEU A 98 6.96 16.87 8.21
C LEU A 98 8.27 17.38 7.59
N SER A 99 9.38 17.09 8.26
CA SER A 99 10.74 17.29 7.74
C SER A 99 11.32 16.04 7.07
N LEU A 100 10.67 14.90 7.22
CA LEU A 100 11.10 13.63 6.64
C LEU A 100 10.66 13.51 5.17
N PRO A 101 11.47 12.86 4.31
CA PRO A 101 11.09 12.59 2.94
C PRO A 101 9.89 11.62 2.88
N VAL A 102 9.01 11.88 1.91
CA VAL A 102 7.75 11.14 1.74
C VAL A 102 7.80 10.33 0.45
N PHE A 103 7.52 9.04 0.56
CA PHE A 103 7.42 8.10 -0.54
C PHE A 103 5.97 7.61 -0.64
N ARG A 104 5.48 7.41 -1.87
CA ARG A 104 4.13 6.89 -2.12
C ARG A 104 4.23 5.52 -2.75
N ASP A 105 3.47 4.58 -2.23
CA ASP A 105 3.23 3.33 -2.94
C ASP A 105 2.48 3.61 -4.26
N HIS A 106 2.83 2.85 -5.29
CA HIS A 106 2.27 3.00 -6.62
C HIS A 106 0.75 2.78 -6.68
N PHE A 107 0.18 1.96 -5.78
CA PHE A 107 -1.26 1.75 -5.74
C PHE A 107 -2.05 2.95 -5.22
N VAL A 108 -1.41 3.91 -4.52
CA VAL A 108 -2.11 5.11 -4.03
C VAL A 108 -2.69 5.90 -5.20
N GLU A 109 -1.90 6.12 -6.25
CA GLU A 109 -2.37 6.85 -7.43
C GLU A 109 -3.36 6.02 -8.25
N GLU A 110 -3.11 4.72 -8.45
CA GLU A 110 -4.04 3.82 -9.16
C GLU A 110 -5.42 3.76 -8.45
N GLN A 111 -5.45 3.71 -7.12
CA GLN A 111 -6.70 3.71 -6.35
C GLN A 111 -7.43 5.06 -6.45
N ARG A 112 -6.71 6.18 -6.39
CA ARG A 112 -7.29 7.51 -6.50
C ARG A 112 -7.89 7.76 -7.88
N GLU A 113 -7.21 7.33 -8.93
CA GLU A 113 -7.73 7.40 -10.30
C GLU A 113 -9.00 6.55 -10.45
N HIS A 114 -8.98 5.32 -9.94
CA HIS A 114 -10.15 4.46 -9.94
C HIS A 114 -11.33 5.09 -9.18
N ALA A 115 -11.10 5.62 -7.98
CA ALA A 115 -12.14 6.30 -7.19
C ALA A 115 -12.73 7.51 -7.91
N ARG A 116 -11.90 8.31 -8.62
CA ARG A 116 -12.39 9.41 -9.46
C ARG A 116 -13.26 8.90 -10.60
N GLY A 117 -12.82 7.85 -11.30
CA GLY A 117 -13.58 7.24 -12.40
C GLY A 117 -14.96 6.75 -11.95
N VAL A 118 -15.03 6.07 -10.80
CA VAL A 118 -16.30 5.64 -10.19
C VAL A 118 -17.18 6.86 -9.89
N LEU A 119 -16.66 7.89 -9.22
CA LEU A 119 -17.44 9.09 -8.92
C LEU A 119 -17.97 9.81 -10.17
N HIS A 120 -17.21 9.80 -11.27
CA HIS A 120 -17.66 10.37 -12.54
C HIS A 120 -18.79 9.55 -13.17
N ALA A 121 -18.67 8.21 -13.16
CA ALA A 121 -19.70 7.33 -13.73
C ALA A 121 -21.03 7.41 -12.97
N TRP A 122 -21.01 7.64 -11.65
CA TRP A 122 -22.20 7.75 -10.81
C TRP A 122 -22.92 9.11 -10.91
N ARG A 123 -22.31 10.11 -11.55
CA ARG A 123 -22.92 11.44 -11.77
C ARG A 123 -23.62 11.58 -13.12
N GLN A 124 -23.53 10.57 -13.99
CA GLN A 124 -24.24 10.49 -15.27
C GLN A 124 -25.55 9.73 -15.09
#